data_AF-A0A060ZA40-F1
#
_entry.id   AF-A0A060ZA40-F1
#
_cell.length_a   1.000
_cell.length_b   1.000
_cell.length_c   1.000
_cell.angle_alpha   90.00
_cell.angle_beta   90.00
_cell.angle_gamma   90.00
#
_symmetry.space_group_name_H-M   'P 1'
#
loop_
_entity.id
_entity.type
_entity.pdbx_description
1 polymer ?
#
loop_
_entity_poly.entity_id
_entity_poly.type
_entity_poly.pdbx_seq_one_letter_code
_entity_poly.pdbx_strand_id
1 'polypeptide(L)'
;MVRQPALELISHLKRADYSKPTLRYLLYGVKGSGKTMSLCHTVHYCSTQGWLVLHIPDAHLWVKNCKELLPSSYHASRFDQPIQASNWLRNFRTTNEHFLSKIKLRQRYVWTKRESTEEGRPLGELVDMVSPVSTCPLLRRQHPSVWPNECARMLP
;
A
#
# COMPACT_ATOMS: atom_id res chain seq x y z
N MET A 1 5.00 24.16 -12.38
CA MET A 1 4.26 24.59 -13.59
C MET A 1 2.79 24.24 -13.41
N VAL A 2 1.91 25.23 -13.45
CA VAL A 2 0.45 25.04 -13.37
C VAL A 2 -0.07 24.73 -14.78
N ARG A 3 -0.92 23.71 -14.94
CA ARG A 3 -1.45 23.29 -16.24
C ARG A 3 -2.97 23.13 -16.19
N GLN A 4 -3.62 23.39 -17.31
CA GLN A 4 -5.08 23.31 -17.44
C GLN A 4 -5.67 21.95 -17.02
N PRO A 5 -5.11 20.78 -17.40
CA PRO A 5 -5.69 19.49 -17.00
C PRO A 5 -5.70 19.26 -15.49
N ALA A 6 -4.71 19.78 -14.77
CA ALA A 6 -4.66 19.69 -13.31
C ALA A 6 -5.68 20.63 -12.67
N LEU A 7 -5.87 21.84 -13.21
CA LEU A 7 -6.87 22.79 -12.72
C LEU A 7 -8.30 22.27 -12.92
N GLU A 8 -8.56 21.66 -14.07
CA GLU A 8 -9.84 21.02 -14.37
C GLU A 8 -10.13 19.88 -13.38
N LEU A 9 -9.17 18.98 -13.17
CA LEU A 9 -9.30 17.89 -12.22
C LEU A 9 -9.53 18.39 -10.78
N ILE A 10 -8.77 19.41 -10.33
CA ILE A 10 -8.95 20.03 -9.01
C ILE A 10 -10.34 20.68 -8.91
N SER A 11 -10.82 21.34 -9.97
CA SER A 11 -12.17 21.92 -10.01
C SER A 11 -13.25 20.85 -9.85
N HIS A 12 -13.09 19.68 -10.48
CA HIS A 12 -14.01 18.56 -10.28
C HIS A 12 -13.95 17.99 -8.87
N LEU A 13 -12.75 17.86 -8.28
CA LEU A 13 -12.59 17.42 -6.89
C LEU A 13 -13.25 18.38 -5.90
N LYS A 14 -13.18 19.69 -6.13
CA LYS A 14 -13.85 20.71 -5.29
C LYS A 14 -15.38 20.62 -5.36
N ARG A 15 -15.94 20.20 -6.49
CA ARG A 15 -17.39 20.06 -6.70
C ARG A 15 -17.90 18.64 -6.40
N ALA A 16 -17.02 17.73 -5.97
CA ALA A 16 -17.36 16.35 -5.73
C ALA A 16 -18.33 16.23 -4.54
N ASP A 17 -19.38 15.45 -4.73
CA ASP A 17 -20.38 15.12 -3.72
C ASP A 17 -20.04 13.75 -3.10
N TYR A 18 -19.66 13.74 -1.83
CA TYR A 18 -19.21 12.54 -1.11
C TYR A 18 -20.35 11.63 -0.66
N SER A 19 -21.61 12.02 -0.89
CA SER A 19 -22.76 11.12 -0.68
C SER A 19 -22.94 10.11 -1.82
N LYS A 20 -22.32 10.40 -2.98
CA LYS A 20 -22.42 9.61 -4.21
C LYS A 20 -21.25 8.61 -4.33
N PRO A 21 -21.37 7.59 -5.21
CA PRO A 21 -20.26 6.68 -5.48
C PRO A 21 -19.00 7.42 -5.94
N THR A 22 -17.84 6.82 -5.67
CA THR A 22 -16.53 7.43 -5.93
C THR A 22 -16.31 7.73 -7.40
N LEU A 23 -15.92 8.98 -7.68
CA LEU A 23 -15.59 9.43 -9.04
C LEU A 23 -14.24 8.87 -9.48
N ARG A 24 -14.17 8.42 -10.75
CA ARG A 24 -12.96 7.86 -11.35
C ARG A 24 -12.50 8.74 -12.50
N TYR A 25 -11.26 9.22 -12.42
CA TYR A 25 -10.66 10.09 -13.43
C TYR A 25 -9.51 9.37 -14.13
N LEU A 26 -9.37 9.59 -15.44
CA LEU A 26 -8.30 9.03 -16.26
C LEU A 26 -7.56 10.15 -17.00
N LEU A 27 -6.28 10.31 -16.70
CA LEU A 27 -5.41 11.23 -17.44
C LEU A 27 -4.75 10.48 -18.61
N TYR A 28 -5.14 10.81 -19.85
CA TYR A 28 -4.61 10.18 -21.06
C TYR A 28 -3.93 11.21 -21.98
N GLY A 29 -3.19 10.71 -22.99
CA GLY A 29 -2.49 11.55 -23.97
C GLY A 29 -1.13 10.99 -24.39
N VAL A 30 -0.46 11.65 -25.34
CA VAL A 30 0.82 11.20 -25.93
C VAL A 30 1.94 11.04 -24.90
N LYS A 31 2.92 10.16 -25.17
CA LYS A 31 4.09 9.98 -24.30
C LYS A 31 4.82 11.32 -24.11
N GLY A 32 5.23 11.63 -22.89
CA GLY A 32 5.86 12.91 -22.57
C GLY A 32 4.90 14.10 -22.41
N SER A 33 3.59 13.91 -22.54
CA SER A 33 2.60 15.01 -22.38
C SER A 33 2.46 15.55 -20.95
N GLY A 34 3.22 15.06 -19.96
CA GLY A 34 3.23 15.54 -18.58
C GLY A 34 2.05 15.07 -17.71
N LYS A 35 1.40 13.95 -18.04
CA LYS A 35 0.30 13.34 -17.25
C LYS A 35 0.67 13.13 -15.79
N THR A 36 1.83 12.51 -15.54
CA THR A 36 2.32 12.24 -14.18
C THR A 36 2.49 13.54 -13.39
N MET A 37 2.99 14.61 -14.01
CA MET A 37 3.15 15.89 -13.33
C MET A 37 1.79 16.54 -13.00
N SER A 38 0.80 16.44 -13.89
CA SER A 38 -0.57 16.89 -13.59
C SER A 38 -1.21 16.09 -12.45
N LEU A 39 -0.97 14.78 -12.38
CA LEU A 39 -1.39 13.93 -11.26
C LEU A 39 -0.71 14.36 -9.96
N CYS A 40 0.62 14.54 -9.97
CA CYS A 40 1.37 14.99 -8.79
C CYS A 40 0.88 16.35 -8.27
N HIS A 41 0.57 17.28 -9.17
CA HIS A 41 0.01 18.58 -8.79
C HIS A 41 -1.34 18.43 -8.07
N THR A 42 -2.19 17.53 -8.56
CA THR A 42 -3.49 17.23 -7.93
C THR A 42 -3.33 16.53 -6.58
N VAL A 43 -2.41 15.57 -6.50
CA VAL A 43 -2.09 14.85 -5.25
C VAL A 43 -1.56 15.81 -4.18
N HIS A 44 -0.67 16.73 -4.57
CA HIS A 44 -0.16 17.77 -3.68
C HIS A 44 -1.30 18.66 -3.18
N TYR A 45 -2.21 19.09 -4.05
CA TYR A 45 -3.42 19.82 -3.64
C TYR A 45 -4.26 19.02 -2.63
N CYS A 46 -4.51 17.74 -2.84
CA CYS A 46 -5.26 16.93 -1.88
C CYS A 46 -4.53 16.83 -0.52
N SER A 47 -3.21 16.69 -0.54
CA SER A 47 -2.39 16.67 0.68
C SER A 47 -2.52 17.98 1.47
N THR A 48 -2.47 19.14 0.80
CA THR A 48 -2.60 20.45 1.47
C THR A 48 -4.01 20.70 2.01
N GLN A 49 -5.05 20.06 1.45
CA GLN A 49 -6.41 20.12 1.99
C GLN A 49 -6.64 19.15 3.17
N GLY A 50 -5.62 18.41 3.60
CA GLY A 50 -5.76 17.44 4.69
C GLY A 50 -6.57 16.23 4.27
N TRP A 51 -6.31 15.67 3.08
CA TRP A 51 -6.88 14.40 2.65
C TRP A 51 -5.90 13.26 2.91
N LEU A 52 -6.42 12.05 3.15
CA LEU A 52 -5.60 10.84 3.18
C LEU A 52 -5.17 10.47 1.76
N VAL A 53 -3.87 10.48 1.50
CA VAL A 53 -3.30 10.28 0.16
C VAL A 53 -2.76 8.85 0.00
N LEU A 54 -3.34 8.10 -0.94
CA LEU A 54 -2.88 6.79 -1.35
C LEU A 54 -2.24 6.88 -2.75
N HIS A 55 -0.94 7.18 -2.82
CA HIS A 55 -0.25 7.35 -4.09
C HIS A 55 0.56 6.11 -4.48
N ILE A 56 0.40 5.65 -5.72
CA ILE A 56 1.20 4.60 -6.34
C ILE A 56 2.01 5.26 -7.47
N PRO A 57 3.34 5.41 -7.33
CA PRO A 57 4.16 6.17 -8.27
C PRO A 57 4.28 5.48 -9.63
N ASP A 58 4.43 4.16 -9.65
CA ASP A 58 4.45 3.36 -10.87
C ASP A 58 3.92 1.95 -10.61
N ALA A 59 2.72 1.67 -11.14
CA ALA A 59 2.09 0.35 -11.03
C ALA A 59 2.81 -0.74 -11.84
N HIS A 60 3.61 -0.38 -12.85
CA HIS A 60 4.33 -1.36 -13.66
C HIS A 60 5.39 -2.11 -12.85
N LEU A 61 5.94 -1.49 -11.79
CA LEU A 61 6.93 -2.09 -10.91
C LEU A 61 6.39 -3.27 -10.09
N TRP A 62 5.07 -3.38 -9.94
CA TRP A 62 4.43 -4.49 -9.22
C TRP A 62 4.11 -5.68 -10.14
N VAL A 63 4.15 -5.45 -11.45
CA VAL A 63 3.86 -6.47 -12.47
C VAL A 63 5.14 -6.94 -13.18
N LYS A 64 6.15 -6.07 -13.28
CA LYS A 64 7.42 -6.34 -13.98
C LYS A 64 8.58 -6.42 -12.99
N ASN A 65 9.53 -7.29 -13.27
CA ASN A 65 10.80 -7.42 -12.53
C ASN A 65 10.63 -7.69 -11.03
N CYS A 66 9.67 -8.55 -10.70
CA CYS A 66 9.41 -8.96 -9.32
C CYS A 66 10.54 -9.87 -8.84
N LYS A 67 11.44 -9.35 -8.01
CA LYS A 67 12.60 -10.08 -7.48
C LYS A 67 12.21 -11.20 -6.51
N GLU A 68 11.18 -10.97 -5.71
CA GLU A 68 10.72 -11.88 -4.68
C GLU A 68 9.19 -11.95 -4.77
N LEU A 69 8.69 -13.14 -5.02
CA LEU A 69 7.27 -13.44 -5.14
C LEU A 69 6.98 -14.63 -4.24
N LEU A 70 6.19 -14.42 -3.19
CA LEU A 70 5.87 -15.45 -2.20
C LEU A 70 4.42 -15.90 -2.39
N PRO A 71 4.09 -17.19 -2.28
CA PRO A 71 2.69 -17.61 -2.21
C PRO A 71 2.05 -16.99 -0.97
N SER A 72 0.85 -16.43 -1.13
CA SER A 72 0.19 -15.73 -0.04
C SER A 72 -0.27 -16.72 1.04
N SER A 73 0.02 -16.40 2.30
CA SER A 73 -0.41 -17.19 3.45
C SER A 73 -1.92 -17.06 3.72
N TYR A 74 -2.55 -15.98 3.24
CA TYR A 74 -3.97 -15.71 3.44
C TYR A 74 -4.85 -16.25 2.30
N HIS A 75 -4.36 -16.20 1.07
CA HIS A 75 -5.08 -16.72 -0.10
C HIS A 75 -4.17 -17.53 -1.01
N ALA A 76 -4.43 -18.84 -1.10
CA ALA A 76 -3.61 -19.76 -1.88
C ALA A 76 -3.51 -19.45 -3.40
N SER A 77 -4.44 -18.70 -3.98
CA SER A 77 -4.41 -18.29 -5.40
C SER A 77 -3.67 -16.98 -5.65
N ARG A 78 -3.12 -16.34 -4.61
CA ARG A 78 -2.46 -15.04 -4.70
C ARG A 78 -0.98 -15.15 -4.37
N PHE A 79 -0.23 -14.17 -4.85
CA PHE A 79 1.17 -14.01 -4.55
C PHE A 79 1.44 -12.63 -3.95
N ASP A 80 2.31 -12.61 -2.94
CA ASP A 80 2.69 -11.44 -2.18
C ASP A 80 4.11 -10.98 -2.56
N GLN A 81 4.32 -9.67 -2.58
CA GLN A 81 5.60 -9.02 -2.91
C GLN A 81 6.08 -8.17 -1.73
N PRO A 82 6.80 -8.76 -0.76
CA PRO A 82 7.12 -8.10 0.50
C PRO A 82 8.05 -6.89 0.33
N ILE A 83 9.00 -6.93 -0.62
CA ILE A 83 9.93 -5.83 -0.88
C ILE A 83 9.20 -4.60 -1.42
N GLN A 84 8.28 -4.79 -2.36
CA GLN A 84 7.52 -3.71 -2.99
C GLN A 84 6.51 -3.14 -1.99
N ALA A 85 5.83 -4.02 -1.24
CA ALA A 85 4.88 -3.62 -0.21
C ALA A 85 5.54 -2.80 0.90
N SER A 86 6.67 -3.25 1.46
CA SER A 86 7.39 -2.53 2.52
C SER A 86 7.91 -1.16 2.06
N ASN A 87 8.48 -1.08 0.86
CA ASN A 87 8.93 0.19 0.28
C ASN A 87 7.78 1.18 0.08
N TRP A 88 6.63 0.69 -0.40
CA TRP A 88 5.44 1.52 -0.58
C TRP A 88 4.86 1.98 0.76
N LEU A 89 4.77 1.08 1.76
CA LEU A 89 4.28 1.39 3.10
C LEU A 89 5.13 2.44 3.82
N ARG A 90 6.45 2.42 3.63
CA ARG A 90 7.34 3.47 4.17
C ARG A 90 6.96 4.86 3.62
N ASN A 91 6.75 4.98 2.32
CA ASN A 91 6.35 6.25 1.70
C ASN A 91 4.94 6.67 2.11
N PHE A 92 4.03 5.70 2.23
CA PHE A 92 2.67 5.92 2.74
C PHE A 92 2.69 6.47 4.17
N ARG A 93 3.57 5.94 5.04
CA ARG A 93 3.75 6.42 6.41
C ARG A 93 4.15 7.89 6.44
N THR A 94 5.23 8.24 5.75
CA THR A 94 5.75 9.62 5.73
C THR A 94 4.72 10.60 5.19
N THR A 95 3.90 10.21 4.22
CA THR A 95 2.89 11.10 3.61
C THR A 95 1.70 11.35 4.54
N ASN A 96 1.30 10.36 5.34
CA ASN A 96 0.03 10.37 6.08
C ASN A 96 0.19 10.29 7.60
N GLU A 97 1.37 10.60 8.13
CA GLU A 97 1.72 10.43 9.55
C GLU A 97 0.65 10.95 10.52
N HIS A 98 0.12 12.15 10.24
CA HIS A 98 -0.91 12.80 11.02
C HIS A 98 -2.28 12.09 11.07
N PHE A 99 -2.57 11.21 10.12
CA PHE A 99 -3.78 10.37 10.11
C PHE A 99 -3.57 9.02 10.80
N LEU A 100 -2.36 8.50 10.79
CA LEU A 100 -2.06 7.15 11.27
C LEU A 100 -2.31 6.97 12.77
N SER A 101 -2.18 8.05 13.54
CA SER A 101 -2.52 8.06 14.97
C SER A 101 -4.01 8.20 15.24
N LYS A 102 -4.77 8.78 14.30
CA LYS A 102 -6.20 9.07 14.44
C LYS A 102 -7.08 7.90 13.99
N ILE A 103 -6.66 7.17 12.97
CA ILE A 103 -7.40 6.04 12.42
C ILE A 103 -7.19 4.82 13.33
N LYS A 104 -8.28 4.31 13.89
CA LYS A 104 -8.28 3.11 14.72
C LYS A 104 -8.77 1.89 13.94
N LEU A 105 -8.18 0.74 14.23
CA LEU A 105 -8.62 -0.53 13.69
C LEU A 105 -9.98 -0.91 14.27
N ARG A 106 -10.88 -1.39 13.40
CA ARG A 106 -12.21 -1.89 13.79
C ARG A 106 -12.26 -3.41 13.97
N GLN A 107 -11.16 -4.08 13.66
CA GLN A 107 -11.08 -5.54 13.66
C GLN A 107 -9.72 -5.97 14.16
N ARG A 108 -9.67 -7.15 14.75
CA ARG A 108 -8.44 -7.84 15.14
C ARG A 108 -7.76 -8.44 13.91
N TYR A 109 -6.47 -8.19 13.76
CA TYR A 109 -5.64 -8.75 12.68
C TYR A 109 -4.65 -9.75 13.26
N VAL A 110 -4.61 -10.96 12.71
CA VAL A 110 -3.69 -12.02 13.11
C VAL A 110 -2.60 -12.16 12.05
N TRP A 111 -1.35 -11.89 12.41
CA TRP A 111 -0.20 -11.93 11.50
C TRP A 111 0.44 -13.32 11.47
N THR A 112 0.61 -13.89 12.66
CA THR A 112 1.13 -15.24 12.87
C THR A 112 0.36 -15.89 14.01
N LYS A 113 0.61 -17.19 14.27
CA LYS A 113 0.00 -17.90 15.40
C LYS A 113 0.29 -17.24 16.76
N ARG A 114 1.33 -16.40 16.85
CA ARG A 114 1.79 -15.75 18.09
C ARG A 114 1.53 -14.25 18.13
N GLU A 115 1.39 -13.62 16.98
CA GLU A 115 1.27 -12.16 16.87
C GLU A 115 -0.10 -11.76 16.33
N SER A 116 -0.84 -11.00 17.13
CA SER A 116 -2.08 -10.34 16.73
C SER A 116 -2.05 -8.86 17.11
N THR A 117 -2.67 -8.04 16.26
CA THR A 117 -3.02 -6.67 16.59
C THR A 117 -4.50 -6.62 16.94
N GLU A 118 -4.80 -6.18 18.16
CA GLU A 118 -6.16 -6.08 18.66
C GLU A 118 -6.93 -4.89 18.07
N GLU A 119 -8.26 -4.95 18.19
CA GLU A 119 -9.14 -3.85 17.81
C GLU A 119 -8.82 -2.57 18.60
N GLY A 120 -9.03 -1.40 17.99
CA GLY A 120 -8.86 -0.10 18.62
C GLY A 120 -7.43 0.45 18.60
N ARG A 121 -6.43 -0.35 18.20
CA ARG A 121 -5.05 0.12 17.99
C ARG A 121 -4.97 1.10 16.81
N PRO A 122 -4.02 2.06 16.82
CA PRO A 122 -3.85 2.99 15.71
C PRO A 122 -3.28 2.30 14.46
N LEU A 123 -3.71 2.74 13.28
CA LEU A 123 -3.27 2.18 12.00
C LEU A 123 -1.75 2.28 11.81
N GLY A 124 -1.11 3.31 12.38
CA GLY A 124 0.34 3.49 12.32
C GLY A 124 1.13 2.30 12.84
N GLU A 125 0.64 1.60 13.87
CA GLU A 125 1.32 0.40 14.39
C GLU A 125 1.38 -0.72 13.35
N LEU A 126 0.34 -0.89 12.52
CA LEU A 126 0.37 -1.90 11.46
C LEU A 126 1.41 -1.58 10.40
N VAL A 127 1.54 -0.30 10.05
CA VAL A 127 2.51 0.15 9.05
C VAL A 127 3.93 -0.06 9.56
N ASP A 128 4.15 0.13 10.86
CA ASP A 128 5.45 0.00 11.50
C ASP A 128 5.91 -1.45 11.65
N MET A 129 4.99 -2.38 11.85
CA MET A 129 5.31 -3.82 11.90
C MET A 129 5.86 -4.35 10.57
N VAL A 130 5.42 -3.80 9.44
CA VAL A 130 5.83 -4.24 8.09
C VAL A 130 7.07 -3.47 7.60
N SER A 131 7.36 -2.31 8.20
CA SER A 131 8.53 -1.51 7.90
C SER A 131 9.80 -2.19 8.42
N PRO A 132 10.82 -2.46 7.59
CA PRO A 132 12.04 -3.15 8.01
C PRO A 132 12.96 -2.34 8.95
N VAL A 133 12.50 -1.22 9.51
CA VAL A 133 13.29 -0.39 10.44
C VAL A 133 13.35 -1.00 11.85
N SER A 134 12.45 -1.93 12.19
CA SER A 134 12.42 -2.59 13.51
C SER A 134 12.64 -4.11 13.48
N THR A 135 12.78 -4.73 12.30
CA THR A 135 13.10 -6.16 12.22
C THR A 135 14.60 -6.37 12.43
N CYS A 136 14.92 -6.61 13.70
CA CYS A 136 16.15 -7.19 14.22
C CYS A 136 16.83 -8.10 13.17
N PRO A 137 18.11 -7.86 12.80
CA PRO A 137 18.86 -8.67 11.82
C PRO A 137 18.97 -10.17 12.17
N LEU A 138 18.57 -10.56 13.38
CA LEU A 138 18.65 -11.93 13.90
C LEU A 138 17.60 -12.89 13.32
N LEU A 139 16.51 -12.39 12.73
CA LEU A 139 15.48 -13.25 12.12
C LEU A 139 15.77 -13.65 10.66
N ARG A 140 16.82 -13.09 10.05
CA ARG A 140 17.26 -13.47 8.70
C ARG A 140 18.28 -14.63 8.69
N ARG A 141 18.58 -15.22 9.86
CA ARG A 141 19.58 -16.30 10.02
C ARG A 141 19.08 -17.61 10.63
N GLN A 142 17.78 -17.77 10.90
CA GLN A 142 17.27 -19.05 11.36
C GLN A 142 16.33 -19.68 10.31
N HIS A 143 16.82 -20.79 9.75
CA HIS A 143 16.18 -21.78 8.86
C HIS A 143 16.19 -21.59 7.34
N PRO A 144 17.20 -22.16 6.67
CA PRO A 144 17.11 -22.72 5.31
C PRO A 144 16.73 -24.22 5.27
N SER A 145 16.28 -24.85 6.36
CA SER A 145 16.35 -26.32 6.48
C SER A 145 15.13 -27.04 7.08
N VAL A 146 13.91 -26.54 6.89
CA VAL A 146 12.70 -27.28 7.31
C VAL A 146 11.66 -27.26 6.20
N TRP A 147 11.94 -28.05 5.16
CA TRP A 147 10.88 -28.70 4.37
C TRP A 147 10.78 -30.14 4.88
N PRO A 148 9.79 -30.50 5.72
CA PRO A 148 9.44 -31.89 5.95
C PRO A 148 8.27 -32.23 5.03
N ASN A 149 8.57 -32.96 3.95
CA ASN A 149 8.00 -34.24 3.51
C ASN A 149 6.63 -34.76 4.07
N GLU A 150 5.65 -33.91 4.42
CA GLU A 150 4.35 -34.37 4.96
C GLU A 150 3.13 -34.05 4.07
N CYS A 151 3.31 -33.92 2.75
CA CYS A 151 2.19 -33.94 1.79
C CYS A 151 2.09 -35.24 0.97
N ALA A 152 2.88 -36.27 1.30
CA ALA A 152 2.91 -37.54 0.55
C ALA A 152 2.09 -38.69 1.17
N ARG A 153 1.26 -38.44 2.19
CA ARG A 153 0.33 -39.45 2.73
C ARG A 153 -1.00 -38.81 3.08
N MET A 154 -1.87 -38.67 2.08
CA MET A 154 -3.33 -38.72 2.21
C MET A 154 -3.96 -38.54 0.83
N LEU A 155 -3.85 -39.60 0.03
CA LEU A 155 -4.85 -39.93 -1.00
C LEU A 155 -5.19 -41.41 -0.77
N PRO A 156 -6.48 -41.79 -0.77
CA PRO A 156 -6.89 -43.18 -0.62
C PRO A 156 -6.40 -44.05 -1.78
#